data_AF-A0A7X3UYH9-F1
#
_entry.id   AF-A0A7X3UYH9-F1
#
_cell.length_a   1.000
_cell.length_b   1.000
_cell.length_c   1.000
_cell.angle_alpha   90.00
_cell.angle_beta   90.00
_cell.angle_gamma   90.00
#
_symmetry.space_group_name_H-M   'P 1'
#
loop_
_entity.id
_entity.type
_entity.pdbx_description
1 polymer ?
#
loop_
_entity_poly.entity_id
_entity_poly.type
_entity_poly.pdbx_seq_one_letter_code
_entity_poly.pdbx_strand_id
1 'polypeptide(L)'
;MTVLSEVPGGVRLSDKGDTLMRISYDHDIDAFVSGSRGLLIERILGEERVAQDHRVFYLDTPTDRLSDAVFRYGRALTRIYDLTLTRVPGVSRRSTTTLRI
;
A
#
# COMPACT_ATOMS: atom_id res chain seq x y z
N MET A 1 -12.28 2.65 -3.11
CA MET A 1 -13.61 2.04 -3.07
C MET A 1 -13.37 0.59 -3.35
N THR A 2 -13.47 -0.25 -2.32
CA THR A 2 -13.30 -1.69 -2.49
C THR A 2 -14.50 -2.24 -3.24
N VAL A 3 -14.24 -3.00 -4.29
CA VAL A 3 -15.26 -3.70 -5.08
C VAL A 3 -15.15 -5.20 -4.84
N LEU A 4 -16.28 -5.88 -5.01
CA LEU A 4 -16.37 -7.33 -5.03
C LEU A 4 -16.62 -7.80 -6.47
N SER A 5 -15.96 -8.86 -6.92
CA SER A 5 -16.25 -9.52 -8.19
C SER A 5 -16.14 -11.03 -8.05
N GLU A 6 -16.88 -11.79 -8.86
CA GLU A 6 -16.77 -13.26 -8.89
C GLU A 6 -15.46 -13.72 -9.52
N VAL A 7 -14.90 -14.81 -8.99
CA VAL A 7 -13.76 -15.55 -9.56
C VAL A 7 -14.05 -17.05 -9.43
N PRO A 8 -13.39 -17.93 -10.20
CA PRO A 8 -13.56 -19.37 -10.04
C PRO A 8 -13.31 -19.80 -8.59
N GLY A 9 -14.34 -20.38 -7.95
CA GLY A 9 -14.24 -20.89 -6.58
C GLY A 9 -14.43 -19.84 -5.46
N GLY A 10 -14.80 -18.60 -5.78
CA GLY A 10 -15.06 -17.59 -4.74
C GLY A 10 -15.26 -16.18 -5.25
N VAL A 11 -14.77 -15.22 -4.48
CA VAL A 11 -14.90 -13.78 -4.74
C VAL A 11 -13.55 -13.08 -4.59
N ARG A 12 -13.37 -12.02 -5.36
CA ARG A 12 -12.23 -11.11 -5.29
C ARG A 12 -12.66 -9.81 -4.64
N LEU A 13 -11.93 -9.41 -3.61
CA LEU A 13 -11.89 -8.03 -3.12
C LEU A 13 -10.82 -7.28 -3.89
N SER A 14 -11.11 -6.09 -4.39
CA SER A 14 -10.12 -5.24 -5.06
C SER A 14 -10.39 -3.76 -4.85
N ASP A 15 -9.34 -2.96 -4.79
CA ASP A 15 -9.45 -1.50 -4.71
C ASP A 15 -9.44 -0.85 -6.10
N LYS A 16 -9.23 -1.64 -7.16
CA LYS A 16 -9.06 -1.17 -8.54
C LYS A 16 -8.00 -0.06 -8.67
N GLY A 17 -6.99 -0.07 -7.81
CA GLY A 17 -5.90 0.90 -7.78
C GLY A 17 -6.24 2.25 -7.14
N ASP A 18 -7.43 2.38 -6.55
CA ASP A 18 -7.90 3.61 -5.92
C ASP A 18 -7.06 3.98 -4.68
N THR A 19 -6.45 3.01 -3.98
CA THR A 19 -5.59 3.31 -2.83
C THR A 19 -4.34 4.06 -3.25
N LEU A 20 -3.58 3.51 -4.20
CA LEU A 20 -2.36 4.16 -4.70
C LEU A 20 -2.68 5.45 -5.46
N MET A 21 -3.81 5.52 -6.15
CA MET A 21 -4.26 6.78 -6.76
C MET A 21 -4.49 7.88 -5.71
N ARG A 22 -5.15 7.59 -4.57
CA ARG A 22 -5.30 8.61 -3.51
C ARG A 22 -3.96 9.04 -2.92
N ILE A 23 -3.06 8.08 -2.67
CA ILE A 23 -1.71 8.37 -2.16
C ILE A 23 -0.94 9.27 -3.14
N SER A 24 -1.20 9.13 -4.45
CA SER A 24 -0.49 9.90 -5.48
C SER A 24 -0.78 11.39 -5.49
N TYR A 25 -1.84 11.85 -4.80
CA TYR A 25 -2.14 13.27 -4.70
C TYR A 25 -1.11 14.02 -3.87
N ASP A 26 -0.51 13.35 -2.88
CA ASP A 26 0.46 13.95 -1.96
C ASP A 26 1.87 13.32 -2.04
N HIS A 27 2.02 12.17 -2.71
CA HIS A 27 3.26 11.42 -2.75
C HIS A 27 3.64 10.94 -4.15
N ASP A 28 4.95 10.97 -4.45
CA ASP A 28 5.50 10.24 -5.60
C ASP A 28 5.35 8.73 -5.36
N ILE A 29 4.50 8.09 -6.17
CA ILE A 29 4.18 6.67 -6.03
C ILE A 29 5.37 5.78 -6.32
N ASP A 30 6.18 6.11 -7.32
CA ASP A 30 7.30 5.25 -7.71
C ASP A 30 8.38 5.28 -6.62
N ALA A 31 8.55 6.42 -5.95
CA ALA A 31 9.37 6.52 -4.74
C ALA A 31 8.72 5.86 -3.50
N PHE A 32 7.38 5.89 -3.39
CA PHE A 32 6.65 5.34 -2.26
C PHE A 32 6.66 3.80 -2.24
N VAL A 33 6.49 3.18 -3.41
CA VAL A 33 6.46 1.71 -3.55
C VAL A 33 7.84 1.09 -3.70
N SER A 34 8.90 1.91 -3.71
CA SER A 34 10.29 1.45 -3.77
C SER A 34 11.02 1.67 -2.44
N GLY A 35 12.26 1.17 -2.36
CA GLY A 35 13.11 1.31 -1.19
C GLY A 35 12.52 0.72 0.09
N SER A 36 12.77 1.36 1.23
CA SER A 36 12.36 0.83 2.55
C SER A 36 10.84 0.75 2.74
N ARG A 37 10.06 1.68 2.16
CA ARG A 37 8.60 1.62 2.23
C ARG A 37 8.05 0.50 1.34
N GLY A 38 8.63 0.30 0.15
CA GLY A 38 8.33 -0.86 -0.70
C GLY A 38 8.46 -2.19 0.05
N LEU A 39 9.57 -2.40 0.76
CA LEU A 39 9.79 -3.60 1.59
C LEU A 39 8.73 -3.77 2.70
N LEU A 40 8.27 -2.67 3.31
CA LEU A 40 7.20 -2.70 4.30
C LEU A 40 5.85 -3.05 3.67
N ILE A 41 5.56 -2.52 2.48
CA ILE A 41 4.35 -2.85 1.72
C ILE A 41 4.35 -4.34 1.40
N GLU A 42 5.42 -4.88 0.82
CA GLU A 42 5.56 -6.32 0.51
C GLU A 42 5.32 -7.18 1.75
N ARG A 43 5.88 -6.78 2.90
CA ARG A 43 5.65 -7.47 4.17
C ARG A 43 4.20 -7.44 4.61
N ILE A 44 3.55 -6.27 4.57
CA ILE A 44 2.12 -6.13 4.92
C ILE A 44 1.25 -7.02 4.02
N LEU A 45 1.51 -6.99 2.71
CA LEU A 45 0.80 -7.81 1.73
C LEU A 45 0.95 -9.31 2.03
N GLY A 46 2.17 -9.77 2.34
CA GLY A 46 2.43 -11.16 2.71
C GLY A 46 1.75 -11.59 4.02
N GLU A 47 1.77 -10.74 5.06
CA GLU A 47 1.14 -11.01 6.36
C GLU A 47 -0.40 -11.15 6.23
N GLU A 48 -1.03 -10.29 5.44
CA GLU A 48 -2.49 -10.24 5.30
C GLU A 48 -3.02 -11.10 4.13
N ARG A 49 -2.12 -11.77 3.39
CA ARG A 49 -2.41 -12.54 2.16
C ARG A 49 -3.14 -11.72 1.09
N VAL A 50 -2.73 -10.46 0.94
CA VAL A 50 -3.18 -9.57 -0.13
C VAL A 50 -2.17 -9.64 -1.26
N ALA A 51 -2.67 -9.82 -2.48
CA ALA A 51 -1.86 -9.79 -3.68
C ALA A 51 -1.87 -8.39 -4.31
N GLN A 52 -0.86 -8.12 -5.12
CA GLN A 52 -0.76 -6.91 -5.91
C GLN A 52 -0.53 -7.29 -7.37
N ASP A 53 -1.34 -6.71 -8.26
CA ASP A 53 -1.10 -6.72 -9.70
C ASP A 53 -0.92 -5.27 -10.17
N HIS A 54 0.30 -4.94 -10.59
CA HIS A 54 0.71 -3.57 -10.90
C HIS A 54 0.41 -2.59 -9.75
N ARG A 55 -0.63 -1.76 -9.88
CA ARG A 55 -1.05 -0.77 -8.89
C ARG A 55 -2.36 -1.14 -8.18
N VAL A 56 -2.85 -2.36 -8.39
CA VAL A 56 -4.13 -2.84 -7.86
C VAL A 56 -3.87 -3.84 -6.74
N PHE A 57 -4.44 -3.60 -5.57
CA PHE A 57 -4.44 -4.57 -4.48
C PHE A 57 -5.68 -5.44 -4.57
N TYR A 58 -5.52 -6.74 -4.38
CA TYR A 58 -6.64 -7.67 -4.40
C TYR A 58 -6.45 -8.85 -3.46
N LEU A 59 -7.56 -9.48 -3.08
CA LEU A 59 -7.57 -10.71 -2.29
C LEU A 59 -8.68 -11.62 -2.80
N ASP A 60 -8.31 -12.84 -3.18
CA ASP A 60 -9.25 -13.89 -3.57
C ASP A 60 -9.57 -14.76 -2.37
N THR A 61 -10.85 -15.03 -2.17
CA THR A 61 -11.33 -15.82 -1.04
C THR A 61 -12.56 -16.64 -1.41
N PRO A 62 -12.71 -17.84 -0.85
CA PRO A 62 -14.01 -18.51 -0.78
C PRO A 62 -15.07 -17.60 -0.13
N THR A 63 -16.31 -17.72 -0.59
CA THR A 63 -17.44 -16.90 -0.11
C THR A 63 -17.72 -17.10 1.38
N ASP A 64 -17.52 -18.32 1.91
CA ASP A 64 -17.68 -18.66 3.33
C ASP A 64 -16.62 -18.02 4.24
N ARG A 65 -15.54 -17.47 3.65
CA ARG A 65 -14.46 -16.76 4.35
C ARG A 65 -14.46 -15.25 4.11
N LEU A 66 -15.49 -14.72 3.45
CA LEU A 66 -15.54 -13.31 3.04
C LEU A 66 -15.35 -12.33 4.21
N SER A 67 -15.97 -12.58 5.37
CA SER A 67 -15.85 -11.68 6.53
C SER A 67 -14.40 -11.52 6.98
N ASP A 68 -13.68 -12.63 7.17
CA ASP A 68 -12.25 -12.62 7.54
C ASP A 68 -11.40 -11.94 6.47
N ALA A 69 -11.67 -12.26 5.20
CA ALA A 69 -10.99 -11.65 4.07
C ALA A 69 -11.17 -10.12 4.02
N VAL A 70 -12.37 -9.59 4.26
CA VAL A 70 -12.64 -8.15 4.31
C VAL A 70 -11.84 -7.49 5.44
N PHE A 71 -11.76 -8.11 6.62
CA PHE A 71 -10.98 -7.56 7.73
C PHE A 71 -9.48 -7.53 7.44
N ARG A 72 -8.91 -8.62 6.90
CA ARG A 72 -7.49 -8.66 6.49
C ARG A 72 -7.20 -7.63 5.40
N TYR A 73 -8.06 -7.57 4.39
CA TYR A 73 -7.92 -6.63 3.28
C TYR A 73 -7.97 -5.18 3.77
N GLY A 74 -8.95 -4.82 4.61
CA GLY A 74 -9.04 -3.49 5.21
C GLY A 74 -7.82 -3.16 6.07
N ARG A 75 -7.36 -4.10 6.91
CA ARG A 75 -6.16 -3.92 7.74
C ARG A 75 -4.92 -3.68 6.88
N ALA A 76 -4.74 -4.43 5.79
CA ALA A 76 -3.63 -4.24 4.86
C ALA A 76 -3.64 -2.83 4.26
N LEU A 77 -4.78 -2.39 3.71
CA LEU A 77 -4.90 -1.07 3.10
C LEU A 77 -4.67 0.06 4.12
N THR A 78 -5.20 -0.05 5.34
CA THR A 78 -4.92 0.93 6.40
C THR A 78 -3.43 1.00 6.73
N ARG A 79 -2.77 -0.15 6.91
CA ARG A 79 -1.32 -0.20 7.21
C ARG A 79 -0.49 0.38 6.07
N ILE A 80 -0.87 0.15 4.82
CA ILE A 80 -0.21 0.75 3.64
C ILE A 80 -0.40 2.27 3.64
N TYR A 81 -1.63 2.73 3.90
CA TYR A 81 -1.92 4.16 3.98
C TYR A 81 -1.14 4.83 5.11
N ASP A 82 -1.00 4.19 6.27
CA ASP A 82 -0.23 4.72 7.41
C ASP A 82 1.26 4.95 7.08
N LEU A 83 1.82 4.23 6.09
CA LEU A 83 3.21 4.48 5.65
C LEU A 83 3.40 5.88 5.06
N THR A 84 2.34 6.54 4.59
CA THR A 84 2.38 7.94 4.12
C THR A 84 2.73 8.91 5.26
N LEU A 85 2.34 8.57 6.49
CA LEU A 85 2.56 9.38 7.69
C LEU A 85 3.99 9.25 8.24
N THR A 86 4.72 8.22 7.82
CA THR A 86 6.10 7.99 8.28
C THR A 86 7.05 9.01 7.65
N ARG A 87 7.76 9.78 8.47
CA ARG A 87 8.90 10.58 8.00
C ARG A 87 10.14 9.70 7.98
N VAL A 88 10.83 9.63 6.84
CA VAL A 88 12.19 9.07 6.80
C VAL A 88 13.11 10.10 7.48
N PRO A 89 13.72 9.81 8.64
CA PRO A 89 14.69 10.71 9.24
C PRO A 89 16.01 10.54 8.49
N GLY A 90 16.37 11.51 7.64
CA GLY A 90 17.69 11.51 7.00
C GLY A 90 17.77 12.05 5.59
N VAL A 91 17.37 13.30 5.37
CA VAL A 91 18.11 14.15 4.43
C VAL A 91 18.51 15.39 5.22
N SER A 92 19.69 15.32 5.84
CA SER A 92 20.37 16.50 6.34
C SER A 92 20.61 17.42 5.14
N ARG A 93 19.79 18.48 5.02
CA ARG A 93 20.15 19.61 4.18
C ARG A 93 21.40 20.24 4.79
N ARG A 94 22.59 19.81 4.35
CA ARG A 94 23.81 20.57 4.58
C ARG A 94 23.68 21.86 3.79
N SER A 95 23.18 22.89 4.45
CA SER A 95 23.30 24.26 3.96
C SER A 95 24.77 24.62 3.92
N THR A 96 25.38 24.57 2.74
CA THR A 96 26.71 25.13 2.48
C THR A 96 26.64 26.63 2.70
N THR A 97 27.00 27.10 3.90
CA THR A 97 27.31 28.51 4.11
C THR A 97 28.80 28.67 3.87
N THR A 98 29.14 29.13 2.68
CA THR A 98 30.46 29.67 2.35
C THR A 98 30.69 30.90 3.22
N LEU A 99 31.47 30.75 4.29
CA LEU A 99 32.07 31.90 4.98
C LEU A 99 33.39 32.21 4.25
N ARG A 100 33.36 33.23 3.39
CA ARG A 100 34.58 33.91 2.95
C ARG A 100 35.03 34.79 4.12
N ILE A 101 36.24 34.56 4.59
CA ILE A 101 37.06 35.54 5.32
C ILE A 101 38.17 35.94 4.34
#